data_AF-A0A183ETI2-F1
#
_entry.id   AF-A0A183ETI2-F1
#
_cell.length_a   1.000
_cell.length_b   1.000
_cell.length_c   1.000
_cell.angle_alpha   90.00
_cell.angle_beta   90.00
_cell.angle_gamma   90.00
#
_symmetry.space_group_name_H-M   'P 1'
#
loop_
_entity.id
_entity.type
_entity.pdbx_description
1 polymer ?
#
loop_
_entity_poly.entity_id
_entity_poly.type
_entity_poly.pdbx_seq_one_letter_code
_entity_poly.pdbx_strand_id
1 'polypeptide(L)'
;MRLARIREKEYAEDDNIGSFMYFFKFKNKQYCVDATDETSDKGRLINHSVLRPNLKTKVVELKGTKHLILVAKRDIEVGEELLYDYGDRTPCSVAENPW
;
A
#
# COMPACT_ATOMS: atom_id res chain seq x y z
N MET A 1 0.47 -9.29 12.80
CA MET A 1 1.74 -8.52 12.64
C MET A 1 2.97 -9.39 12.56
N ARG A 2 3.24 -10.32 13.50
CA ARG A 2 4.43 -11.20 13.43
C ARG A 2 4.51 -11.98 12.11
N LEU A 3 3.43 -12.65 11.70
CA LEU A 3 3.37 -13.39 10.44
C LEU A 3 3.60 -12.51 9.20
N ALA A 4 2.95 -11.33 9.16
CA ALA A 4 3.11 -10.40 8.05
C ALA A 4 4.57 -9.95 7.86
N ARG A 5 5.31 -9.72 8.96
CA ARG A 5 6.75 -9.40 8.91
C ARG A 5 7.65 -10.58 8.54
N ILE A 6 7.19 -11.81 8.75
CA ILE A 6 7.92 -13.00 8.30
C ILE A 6 7.79 -13.09 6.79
N ARG A 7 6.56 -12.98 6.26
CA ARG A 7 6.29 -12.95 4.82
C ARG A 7 7.02 -11.83 4.10
N GLU A 8 7.01 -10.62 4.65
CA GLU A 8 7.74 -9.48 4.07
C GLU A 8 9.22 -9.79 3.88
N LYS A 9 9.85 -10.50 4.83
CA LYS A 9 11.25 -10.93 4.71
C LYS A 9 11.42 -12.05 3.69
N GLU A 10 10.54 -13.05 3.70
CA GLU A 10 10.57 -14.15 2.74
C GLU A 10 10.41 -13.64 1.30
N TYR A 11 9.51 -12.68 1.07
CA TYR A 11 9.31 -12.05 -0.23
C TYR A 11 10.52 -11.20 -0.65
N ALA A 12 11.18 -10.52 0.29
CA ALA A 12 12.39 -9.74 0.00
C ALA A 12 13.61 -10.60 -0.38
N GLU A 13 13.57 -11.92 -0.16
CA GLU A 13 14.62 -12.85 -0.58
C GLU A 13 14.48 -13.29 -2.06
N ASP A 14 13.32 -13.04 -2.70
CA ASP A 14 13.06 -13.37 -4.10
C ASP A 14 12.83 -12.09 -4.93
N ASP A 15 13.82 -11.73 -5.75
CA ASP A 15 13.78 -10.55 -6.61
C ASP A 15 12.61 -10.54 -7.62
N ASN A 16 11.95 -11.69 -7.85
CA ASN A 16 10.76 -11.75 -8.71
C ASN A 16 9.48 -11.31 -8.00
N ILE A 17 9.49 -11.18 -6.68
CA ILE A 17 8.32 -10.82 -5.88
C ILE A 17 8.40 -9.35 -5.46
N GLY A 18 7.51 -8.54 -6.03
CA GLY A 18 7.40 -7.13 -5.64
C GLY A 18 6.83 -6.92 -4.23
N SER A 19 7.04 -5.73 -3.67
CA SER A 19 6.49 -5.35 -2.36
C SER A 19 5.04 -4.87 -2.48
N PHE A 20 4.08 -5.75 -2.17
CA PHE A 20 2.64 -5.48 -2.21
C PHE A 20 1.96 -5.56 -0.83
N MET A 21 2.74 -5.47 0.25
CA MET A 21 2.23 -5.50 1.62
C MET A 21 2.02 -4.07 2.15
N TYR A 22 0.80 -3.75 2.59
CA TYR A 22 0.46 -2.43 3.13
C TYR A 22 0.19 -2.49 4.63
N PHE A 23 1.08 -1.91 5.42
CA PHE A 23 0.95 -1.83 6.88
C PHE A 23 0.28 -0.55 7.32
N PHE A 24 -0.71 -0.65 8.22
CA PHE A 24 -1.41 0.52 8.74
C PHE A 24 -1.81 0.35 10.21
N LYS A 25 -2.10 1.47 10.88
CA LYS A 25 -2.64 1.50 12.24
C LYS A 25 -4.10 1.93 12.21
N PHE A 26 -4.95 1.23 12.94
CA PHE A 26 -6.35 1.58 13.12
C PHE A 26 -6.79 1.24 14.55
N LYS A 27 -7.41 2.21 15.26
CA LYS A 27 -7.86 2.04 16.67
C LYS A 27 -6.77 1.43 17.57
N ASN A 28 -5.56 1.99 17.55
CA ASN A 28 -4.38 1.53 18.30
C ASN A 28 -3.91 0.09 18.03
N LYS A 29 -4.36 -0.54 16.94
CA LYS A 29 -3.90 -1.86 16.49
C LYS A 29 -3.24 -1.74 15.13
N GLN A 30 -2.19 -2.54 14.92
CA GLN A 30 -1.51 -2.66 13.63
C GLN A 30 -2.17 -3.75 12.79
N TYR A 31 -2.34 -3.45 11.51
CA TYR A 31 -2.91 -4.34 10.49
C TYR A 31 -2.00 -4.34 9.26
N CYS A 32 -2.20 -5.34 8.42
CA CYS A 32 -1.52 -5.48 7.14
C CYS A 32 -2.54 -5.99 6.13
N VAL A 33 -2.55 -5.39 4.93
CA VAL A 33 -3.16 -5.97 3.73
C VAL A 33 -2.02 -6.56 2.93
N ASP A 34 -2.06 -7.87 2.72
CA ASP A 34 -1.09 -8.62 1.93
C ASP A 34 -1.72 -8.87 0.55
N ALA A 35 -1.22 -8.18 -0.47
CA ALA A 35 -1.72 -8.25 -1.84
C ALA A 35 -0.65 -8.75 -2.82
N THR A 36 0.28 -9.57 -2.32
CA THR A 36 1.37 -10.15 -3.11
C THR A 36 0.84 -11.10 -4.17
N ASP A 37 -0.13 -11.95 -3.82
CA ASP A 37 -0.78 -12.86 -4.75
C ASP A 37 -1.53 -12.08 -5.85
N GLU A 38 -1.41 -12.54 -7.09
CA GLU A 38 -2.13 -11.93 -8.21
C GLU A 38 -3.64 -12.18 -8.12
N THR A 39 -4.40 -11.11 -8.38
CA THR A 39 -5.86 -11.14 -8.41
C THR A 39 -6.37 -10.31 -9.59
N SER A 40 -7.67 -10.38 -9.87
CA SER A 40 -8.31 -9.50 -10.85
C SER A 40 -8.39 -8.04 -10.41
N ASP A 41 -8.15 -7.76 -9.12
CA ASP A 41 -8.26 -6.43 -8.55
C ASP A 41 -7.00 -5.60 -8.79
N LYS A 42 -7.18 -4.34 -9.19
CA LYS A 42 -6.09 -3.47 -9.63
C LYS A 42 -5.49 -2.59 -8.53
N GLY A 43 -6.06 -2.61 -7.33
CA GLY A 43 -5.65 -1.70 -6.24
C GLY A 43 -4.17 -1.81 -5.86
N ARG A 44 -3.61 -3.03 -5.93
CA ARG A 44 -2.18 -3.32 -5.66
C ARG A 44 -1.20 -2.70 -6.66
N LEU A 45 -1.69 -2.25 -7.82
CA LEU A 45 -0.87 -1.76 -8.94
C LEU A 45 -0.77 -0.23 -8.98
N ILE A 46 -1.39 0.47 -8.03
CA ILE A 46 -1.40 1.94 -8.02
C ILE A 46 -0.06 2.41 -7.48
N ASN A 47 0.61 3.28 -8.24
CA ASN A 47 1.98 3.70 -7.96
C ASN A 47 2.09 4.72 -6.84
N HIS A 48 3.34 4.92 -6.42
CA HIS A 48 3.70 5.86 -5.38
C HIS A 48 3.89 7.29 -5.88
N SER A 49 3.46 8.29 -5.09
CA SER A 49 4.03 9.63 -5.15
C SER A 49 3.87 10.39 -3.83
N VAL A 50 4.97 10.84 -3.22
CA VAL A 50 4.90 11.82 -2.12
C VAL A 50 4.54 13.22 -2.64
N LEU A 51 5.11 13.60 -3.79
CA LEU A 51 5.04 14.98 -4.30
C LEU A 51 3.70 15.30 -4.97
N ARG A 52 3.14 14.35 -5.73
CA ARG A 52 1.92 14.54 -6.54
C ARG A 52 0.85 13.45 -6.34
N PRO A 53 0.48 13.07 -5.10
CA PRO A 53 -0.59 12.09 -4.89
C PRO A 53 -1.97 12.70 -5.16
N ASN A 54 -2.74 12.06 -6.04
CA ASN A 54 -4.14 12.37 -6.31
C ASN A 54 -5.11 11.45 -5.54
N LEU A 55 -4.62 10.37 -4.94
CA LEU A 55 -5.34 9.50 -4.02
C LEU A 55 -4.82 9.60 -2.57
N LYS A 56 -5.66 9.22 -1.61
CA LYS A 56 -5.28 8.99 -0.21
C LYS A 56 -5.88 7.67 0.29
N THR A 57 -5.18 6.98 1.19
CA THR A 57 -5.72 5.80 1.86
C THR A 57 -6.65 6.17 3.01
N LYS A 58 -7.69 5.36 3.22
CA LYS A 58 -8.60 5.48 4.37
C LYS A 58 -9.02 4.08 4.81
N VAL A 59 -9.11 3.87 6.12
CA VAL A 59 -9.67 2.63 6.67
C VAL A 59 -11.16 2.85 6.93
N VAL A 60 -11.99 1.96 6.39
CA VAL A 60 -13.43 1.92 6.67
C VAL A 60 -13.79 0.56 7.26
N GLU A 61 -14.81 0.53 8.11
CA GLU A 61 -15.31 -0.70 8.71
C GLU A 61 -16.70 -0.97 8.13
N LEU A 62 -16.86 -2.09 7.44
CA LEU A 62 -18.10 -2.49 6.79
C LEU A 62 -18.43 -3.91 7.21
N LYS A 63 -19.61 -4.12 7.80
CA LYS A 63 -20.09 -5.45 8.26
C LYS A 63 -19.08 -6.18 9.18
N GLY A 64 -18.35 -5.42 10.00
CA GLY A 64 -17.33 -5.96 10.93
C GLY A 64 -15.96 -6.22 10.30
N THR A 65 -15.82 -6.10 8.98
CA THR A 65 -14.55 -6.22 8.26
C THR A 65 -13.94 -4.84 8.02
N LYS A 66 -12.61 -4.77 8.14
CA LYS A 66 -11.85 -3.54 7.89
C LYS A 66 -11.37 -3.55 6.46
N HIS A 67 -11.64 -2.47 5.74
CA HIS A 67 -11.24 -2.28 4.36
C HIS A 67 -10.32 -1.07 4.27
N LEU A 68 -9.15 -1.26 3.66
CA LEU A 68 -8.30 -0.17 3.21
C LEU A 68 -8.81 0.27 1.83
N ILE A 69 -9.24 1.51 1.72
CA ILE A 69 -9.74 2.08 0.47
C ILE A 69 -8.86 3.24 0.02
N LEU A 70 -8.85 3.50 -1.28
CA LEU A 70 -8.27 4.69 -1.87
C LEU A 70 -9.39 5.67 -2.22
N VAL A 71 -9.20 6.92 -1.83
CA VAL A 71 -10.17 8.00 -2.03
C VAL A 71 -9.51 9.12 -2.81
N ALA A 72 -10.18 9.60 -3.85
CA ALA A 72 -9.73 10.75 -4.62
C ALA A 72 -9.62 11.99 -3.72
N LYS A 73 -8.50 12.72 -3.84
CA LYS A 73 -8.26 13.98 -3.13
C LYS A 73 -8.84 15.18 -3.86
N ARG A 74 -9.04 15.05 -5.16
CA ARG A 74 -9.60 16.01 -6.11
C ARG A 74 -10.18 15.24 -7.29
N ASP A 75 -10.80 15.95 -8.21
CA ASP A 75 -11.18 15.38 -9.50
C ASP A 75 -9.92 14.91 -10.26
N ILE A 76 -10.04 13.77 -10.95
CA ILE A 76 -8.96 13.09 -11.65
C ILE A 76 -9.37 12.97 -13.11
N GLU A 77 -8.54 13.48 -14.01
CA GLU A 77 -8.84 13.50 -15.43
C GLU A 77 -8.63 12.13 -16.09
N VAL A 78 -9.33 11.90 -17.21
CA VAL A 78 -9.16 10.65 -17.97
C VAL A 78 -7.74 10.57 -18.50
N GLY A 79 -7.08 9.44 -18.23
CA GLY A 79 -5.68 9.19 -18.61
C GLY A 79 -4.65 9.69 -17.59
N GLU A 80 -5.08 10.38 -16.53
CA GLU A 80 -4.20 10.73 -15.41
C GLU A 80 -3.82 9.46 -14.61
N GLU A 81 -2.54 9.28 -14.31
CA GLU A 81 -2.07 8.17 -13.49
C GLU A 81 -2.57 8.31 -12.05
N LEU A 82 -3.08 7.22 -11.49
CA LEU A 82 -3.47 7.16 -10.09
C LEU A 82 -2.23 6.98 -9.20
N LEU A 83 -2.05 7.89 -8.25
CA LEU A 83 -0.88 7.94 -7.39
C LEU A 83 -1.28 8.19 -5.94
N TYR A 84 -0.69 7.43 -5.01
CA TYR A 84 -0.84 7.67 -3.57
C TYR A 84 0.50 7.61 -2.83
N ASP A 85 0.52 8.18 -1.62
CA ASP A 85 1.69 8.08 -0.76
C ASP A 85 1.68 6.73 -0.03
N TYR A 86 2.69 5.90 -0.31
CA TYR A 86 2.88 4.59 0.32
C TYR A 86 3.12 4.72 1.83
N GLY A 87 3.60 5.88 2.29
CA GLY A 87 3.77 6.20 3.70
C GLY A 87 4.99 5.56 4.38
N ASP A 88 5.77 4.74 3.67
CA ASP A 88 7.07 4.29 4.18
C ASP A 88 8.10 5.41 4.04
N ARG A 89 8.84 5.64 5.11
CA ARG A 89 9.89 6.66 5.27
C ARG A 89 11.10 6.11 6.01
N THR A 90 11.18 4.79 6.17
CA THR A 90 12.34 4.18 6.83
C THR A 90 13.60 4.47 6.01
N PRO A 91 14.74 4.80 6.64
CA PRO A 91 15.94 5.17 5.91
C PRO A 91 16.40 4.11 4.90
N CYS A 92 16.26 2.82 5.22
CA CYS A 92 16.60 1.73 4.31
C CYS A 92 15.70 1.73 3.07
N SER A 93 14.37 1.77 3.23
CA SER A 93 13.45 1.78 2.10
C SER A 93 13.63 2.99 1.20
N VAL A 94 13.90 4.17 1.76
CA VAL A 94 14.19 5.38 0.99
C VAL A 94 15.52 5.28 0.24
N ALA A 95 16.53 4.61 0.82
CA ALA A 95 17.82 4.40 0.16
C ALA A 95 17.73 3.39 -0.99
N GLU A 96 16.94 2.32 -0.83
CA GLU A 96 16.73 1.28 -1.84
C GLU A 96 15.75 1.73 -2.95
N ASN A 97 14.79 2.59 -2.61
CA ASN A 97 13.72 3.06 -3.48
C ASN A 97 13.60 4.60 -3.43
N PRO A 98 14.47 5.34 -4.14
CA PRO A 98 14.59 6.79 -3.99
C PRO A 98 13.52 7.61 -4.74
N TRP A 99 12.47 6.95 -5.25
CA TRP A 99 11.42 7.55 -6.08
C TRP A 99 10.35 8.31 -5.29
#